data_AF-A0A6G3WSA7-F1
#
_entry.id   AF-A0A6G3WSA7-F1
#
_cell.length_a   1.000
_cell.length_b   1.000
_cell.length_c   1.000
_cell.angle_alpha   90.00
_cell.angle_beta   90.00
_cell.angle_gamma   90.00
#
_symmetry.space_group_name_H-M   'P 1'
#
loop_
_entity.id
_entity.type
_entity.pdbx_description
1 polymer ?
#
loop_
_entity_poly.entity_id
_entity_poly.type
_entity_poly.pdbx_seq_one_letter_code
_entity_poly.pdbx_strand_id
1 'polypeptide(L)'
;SSVAITLEAGVSLGAMPLHLFGTEEQKRQWLPKLCAGEALGAFGLTEPDGGSDAGGTRTTAVLDEATNEWVINGSKCFITNSGTDITELVTVTAVTGRKEDGRPLISAIIVPSGTPGFTVAAPYSKVGWNAS
;
A
#
# COMPACT_ATOMS: atom_id res chain seq x y z
N SER A 1 -5.74 -3.70 21.55
CA SER A 1 -6.89 -2.81 21.27
C SER A 1 -6.92 -2.52 19.78
N SER A 2 -8.08 -2.55 19.11
CA SER A 2 -8.20 -2.28 17.66
C SER A 2 -7.70 -0.88 17.28
N VAL A 3 -7.98 0.13 18.12
CA VAL A 3 -7.54 1.51 17.90
C VAL A 3 -6.02 1.63 17.87
N ALA A 4 -5.33 0.86 18.72
CA ALA A 4 -3.87 0.84 18.75
C ALA A 4 -3.26 0.26 17.47
N ILE A 5 -3.95 -0.70 16.83
CA ILE A 5 -3.50 -1.30 15.55
C ILE A 5 -3.69 -0.32 14.39
N THR A 6 -4.80 0.42 14.35
CA THR A 6 -4.99 1.48 13.34
C THR A 6 -3.90 2.55 13.43
N LEU A 7 -3.60 3.02 14.65
CA LEU A 7 -2.54 4.02 14.88
C LEU A 7 -1.17 3.47 14.51
N GLU A 8 -0.84 2.25 14.98
CA GLU A 8 0.43 1.60 14.70
C GLU A 8 0.62 1.44 13.18
N ALA A 9 -0.35 0.84 12.48
CA ALA A 9 -0.29 0.65 11.04
C ALA A 9 -0.21 1.99 10.28
N GLY A 10 -0.96 3.01 10.71
CA GLY A 10 -0.91 4.34 10.10
C GLY A 10 0.48 4.98 10.20
N VAL A 11 1.13 4.87 11.36
CA VAL A 11 2.46 5.44 11.60
C VAL A 11 3.57 4.58 11.00
N SER A 12 3.62 3.30 11.35
CA SER A 12 4.74 2.40 11.02
C SER A 12 4.70 1.88 9.58
N LEU A 13 3.51 1.68 9.01
CA LEU A 13 3.34 1.12 7.67
C LEU A 13 2.89 2.17 6.66
N GLY A 14 2.05 3.12 7.07
CA GLY A 14 1.57 4.22 6.22
C GLY A 14 2.60 5.32 6.03
N ALA A 15 3.00 5.97 7.12
CA ALA A 15 3.86 7.16 7.08
C ALA A 15 5.37 6.83 6.98
N MET A 16 5.84 5.79 7.66
CA MET A 16 7.27 5.51 7.77
C MET A 16 7.97 5.20 6.43
N PRO A 17 7.41 4.36 5.53
CA PRO A 17 8.06 4.11 4.23
C PRO A 17 8.20 5.38 3.39
N LEU A 18 7.18 6.24 3.42
CA LEU A 18 7.21 7.55 2.77
C LEU A 18 8.27 8.47 3.40
N HIS A 19 8.37 8.50 4.73
CA HIS A 19 9.36 9.29 5.44
C HIS A 19 10.80 8.87 5.11
N LEU A 20 11.06 7.56 5.07
CA LEU A 20 12.38 7.01 4.82
C LEU A 20 12.81 7.07 3.35
N PHE A 21 11.89 6.79 2.42
CA PHE A 21 12.23 6.50 1.03
C PHE A 21 11.54 7.39 0.00
N GLY A 22 10.56 8.19 0.40
CA GLY A 22 9.88 9.11 -0.51
C GLY A 22 10.78 10.23 -1.02
N THR A 23 10.42 10.80 -2.15
CA THR A 23 11.03 12.06 -2.61
C THR A 23 10.57 13.23 -1.74
N GLU A 24 11.26 14.36 -1.83
CA GLU A 24 10.87 15.56 -1.07
C GLU A 24 9.47 16.06 -1.45
N GLU A 25 9.08 15.92 -2.72
CA GLU A 25 7.75 16.25 -3.22
C GLU A 25 6.70 15.33 -2.59
N GLN A 26 6.92 14.02 -2.60
CA GLN A 26 6.01 13.05 -1.99
C GLN A 26 5.86 13.26 -0.48
N LYS A 27 6.98 13.52 0.21
CA LYS A 27 6.98 13.83 1.65
C LYS A 27 6.17 15.08 1.95
N ARG A 28 6.39 16.18 1.21
CA ARG A 28 5.65 17.43 1.38
C ARG A 28 4.16 17.27 1.11
N GLN A 29 3.80 16.43 0.14
CA GLN A 29 2.41 16.21 -0.24
C GLN A 29 1.62 15.46 0.83
N TRP A 30 2.20 14.42 1.44
CA TRP A 30 1.42 13.50 2.28
C TRP A 30 1.79 13.50 3.76
N LEU A 31 3.07 13.65 4.14
CA LEU A 31 3.47 13.54 5.55
C LEU A 31 2.76 14.53 6.49
N PRO A 32 2.50 15.81 6.12
CA PRO A 32 1.81 16.72 7.03
C PRO A 32 0.46 16.19 7.51
N LYS A 33 -0.39 15.70 6.60
CA LYS A 33 -1.72 15.14 6.93
C LYS A 33 -1.61 13.83 7.71
N LEU A 34 -0.67 12.95 7.31
CA LEU A 34 -0.46 11.66 7.98
C LEU A 34 0.04 11.84 9.43
N CYS A 35 0.97 12.76 9.65
CA CYS A 35 1.51 13.07 10.98
C CYS A 35 0.51 13.83 11.86
N ALA A 36 -0.39 14.61 11.27
CA ALA A 36 -1.48 15.28 11.99
C ALA A 36 -2.64 14.32 12.36
N GLY A 37 -2.67 13.12 11.77
CA GLY A 37 -3.77 12.17 11.94
C GLY A 37 -5.05 12.57 11.19
N GLU A 38 -4.96 13.53 10.26
CA GLU A 38 -6.08 13.96 9.41
C GLU A 38 -6.35 12.96 8.28
N ALA A 39 -5.35 12.15 7.94
CA ALA A 39 -5.46 11.08 6.97
C ALA A 39 -4.63 9.86 7.40
N LEU A 40 -4.95 8.70 6.85
CA LEU A 40 -4.23 7.45 7.05
C LEU A 40 -3.55 6.98 5.76
N GLY A 41 -2.39 6.35 5.94
CA GLY A 41 -1.75 5.54 4.92
C GLY A 41 -1.91 4.06 5.24
N ALA A 42 -1.84 3.22 4.20
CA ALA A 42 -1.82 1.77 4.35
C ALA A 42 -0.70 1.14 3.52
N PHE A 43 -0.38 -0.13 3.81
CA PHE A 43 0.71 -0.85 3.14
C PHE A 43 0.23 -2.20 2.59
N GLY A 44 0.07 -2.26 1.28
CA GLY A 44 -0.36 -3.39 0.48
C GLY A 44 0.74 -4.40 0.20
N LEU A 45 1.13 -5.22 1.18
CA LEU A 45 2.10 -6.31 0.99
C LEU A 45 1.41 -7.64 0.68
N THR A 46 0.58 -8.10 1.61
CA THR A 46 -0.02 -9.45 1.62
C THR A 46 -0.99 -9.67 0.48
N GLU A 47 -0.93 -10.85 -0.12
CA GLU A 47 -1.80 -11.31 -1.21
C GLU A 47 -2.62 -12.53 -0.77
N PRO A 48 -3.78 -12.81 -1.41
CA PRO A 48 -4.61 -13.97 -1.07
C PRO A 48 -3.84 -15.30 -1.10
N ASP A 49 -2.91 -15.44 -2.04
CA ASP A 49 -2.11 -16.65 -2.24
C ASP A 49 -0.74 -16.61 -1.53
N GLY A 50 -0.41 -15.54 -0.79
CA GLY A 50 0.93 -15.35 -0.23
C GLY A 50 1.04 -14.27 0.85
N GLY A 51 1.56 -14.65 2.01
CA GLY A 51 1.81 -13.73 3.13
C GLY A 51 3.19 -13.86 3.78
N SER A 52 3.65 -15.09 4.04
CA SER A 52 4.96 -15.33 4.66
C SER A 52 6.13 -15.15 3.70
N ASP A 53 5.92 -15.44 2.40
CA ASP A 53 6.88 -15.19 1.34
C ASP A 53 6.56 -13.89 0.61
N ALA A 54 7.09 -12.78 1.13
CA ALA A 54 6.98 -11.46 0.50
C ALA A 54 7.64 -11.41 -0.89
N GLY A 55 8.63 -12.28 -1.15
CA GLY A 55 9.30 -12.40 -2.45
C GLY A 55 8.44 -13.07 -3.51
N GLY A 56 7.40 -13.78 -3.11
CA GLY A 56 6.43 -14.46 -3.96
C GLY A 56 5.27 -13.59 -4.46
N THR A 57 5.30 -12.26 -4.26
CA THR A 57 4.26 -11.34 -4.71
C THR A 57 3.98 -11.52 -6.21
N ARG A 58 2.69 -11.58 -6.57
CA ARG A 58 2.20 -11.80 -7.93
C ARG A 58 1.59 -10.56 -8.54
N THR A 59 1.22 -9.56 -7.73
CA THR A 59 0.82 -8.24 -8.24
C THR A 59 1.93 -7.69 -9.13
N THR A 60 1.58 -7.24 -10.34
CA THR A 60 2.52 -6.71 -11.32
C THR A 60 2.30 -5.22 -11.51
N ALA A 61 3.36 -4.48 -11.82
CA ALA A 61 3.30 -3.09 -12.24
C ALA A 61 4.15 -2.91 -13.50
N VAL A 62 3.53 -2.40 -14.57
CA VAL A 62 4.19 -2.13 -15.85
C VAL A 62 4.16 -0.63 -16.09
N LEU A 63 5.30 -0.03 -16.44
CA LEU A 63 5.37 1.38 -16.79
C LEU A 63 4.79 1.56 -18.19
N ASP A 64 3.75 2.37 -18.32
CA ASP A 64 3.29 2.89 -19.61
C ASP A 64 4.18 4.06 -20.00
N GLU A 65 5.07 3.85 -20.98
CA GLU A 65 6.00 4.88 -21.44
C GLU A 65 5.30 6.06 -22.14
N ALA A 66 4.09 5.87 -22.67
CA ALA A 66 3.36 6.93 -23.35
C ALA A 66 2.79 7.95 -22.36
N THR A 67 2.39 7.51 -21.17
CA THR A 67 1.83 8.37 -20.11
C THR A 67 2.80 8.63 -18.96
N ASN A 68 3.88 7.86 -18.88
CA ASN A 68 4.82 7.84 -17.76
C ASN A 68 4.13 7.47 -16.43
N GLU A 69 3.20 6.51 -16.48
CA GLU A 69 2.42 6.04 -15.33
C GLU A 69 2.57 4.53 -15.13
N TRP A 70 2.45 4.08 -13.87
CA TRP A 70 2.46 2.65 -13.55
C TRP A 70 1.06 2.04 -13.68
N VAL A 71 0.93 1.01 -14.51
CA VAL A 71 -0.27 0.18 -14.61
C VAL A 71 -0.11 -1.02 -13.68
N ILE A 72 -0.85 -1.01 -12.57
CA ILE A 72 -0.78 -2.04 -11.53
C ILE A 72 -1.94 -3.02 -11.69
N ASN A 73 -1.64 -4.32 -11.72
CA ASN A 73 -2.64 -5.40 -11.80
C ASN A 73 -2.38 -6.44 -10.71
N GLY A 74 -3.39 -6.69 -9.88
CA GLY A 74 -3.34 -7.68 -8.81
C GLY A 74 -4.33 -7.37 -7.70
N SER A 75 -4.20 -8.09 -6.58
CA SER A 75 -5.06 -7.92 -5.42
C SER A 75 -4.25 -8.08 -4.14
N LYS A 76 -4.48 -7.21 -3.17
CA LYS A 76 -3.92 -7.31 -1.81
C LYS A 76 -5.02 -7.68 -0.83
N CYS A 77 -4.66 -8.32 0.28
CA CYS A 77 -5.62 -8.72 1.33
C CYS A 77 -5.08 -8.41 2.72
N PHE A 78 -5.99 -8.30 3.70
CA PHE A 78 -5.65 -7.95 5.09
C PHE A 78 -4.90 -6.62 5.26
N ILE A 79 -5.17 -5.66 4.39
CA ILE A 79 -4.50 -4.35 4.42
C ILE A 79 -5.22 -3.44 5.42
N THR A 80 -4.69 -3.36 6.63
CA THR A 80 -5.18 -2.47 7.70
C THR A 80 -5.29 -1.03 7.19
N ASN A 81 -6.36 -0.34 7.59
CA ASN A 81 -6.68 1.03 7.17
C ASN A 81 -6.98 1.22 5.66
N SER A 82 -6.87 0.23 4.78
CA SER A 82 -7.04 0.48 3.33
C SER A 82 -8.46 0.90 2.89
N GLY A 83 -9.48 0.59 3.70
CA GLY A 83 -10.88 0.81 3.37
C GLY A 83 -11.60 1.86 4.22
N THR A 84 -10.87 2.82 4.78
CA THR A 84 -11.47 3.90 5.59
C THR A 84 -11.70 5.15 4.76
N ASP A 85 -12.68 5.98 5.15
CA ASP A 85 -12.98 7.24 4.46
C ASP A 85 -11.84 8.27 4.52
N ILE A 86 -10.89 8.10 5.46
CA ILE A 86 -9.73 8.98 5.65
C ILE A 86 -8.43 8.40 5.09
N THR A 87 -8.49 7.29 4.36
CA THR A 87 -7.31 6.71 3.71
C THR A 87 -6.92 7.56 2.52
N GLU A 88 -5.75 8.19 2.54
CA GLU A 88 -5.27 9.04 1.43
C GLU A 88 -4.47 8.22 0.40
N LEU A 89 -3.76 7.19 0.85
CA LEU A 89 -2.87 6.41 0.00
C LEU A 89 -2.67 4.99 0.52
N VAL A 90 -2.34 4.10 -0.42
CA VAL A 90 -1.84 2.75 -0.13
C VAL A 90 -0.53 2.55 -0.87
N THR A 91 0.54 2.23 -0.15
CA THR A 91 1.80 1.79 -0.76
C THR A 91 1.68 0.31 -1.12
N VAL A 92 1.75 -0.04 -2.39
CA VAL A 92 1.55 -1.40 -2.90
C VAL A 92 2.89 -2.00 -3.33
N THR A 93 3.17 -3.23 -2.92
CA THR A 93 4.29 -3.99 -3.50
C THR A 93 3.86 -4.67 -4.79
N ALA A 94 4.68 -4.54 -5.82
CA ALA A 94 4.43 -5.13 -7.12
C ALA A 94 5.73 -5.55 -7.81
N VAL A 95 5.64 -6.60 -8.63
CA VAL A 95 6.71 -7.02 -9.55
C VAL A 95 6.78 -6.02 -10.70
N THR A 96 7.89 -5.29 -10.78
CA THR A 96 8.16 -4.29 -11.83
C THR A 96 9.10 -4.81 -12.91
N GLY A 97 9.67 -6.00 -12.72
CA GLY A 97 10.55 -6.63 -13.68
C GLY A 97 11.16 -7.93 -13.14
N ARG A 98 12.22 -8.40 -13.80
CA ARG A 98 13.01 -9.56 -13.38
C ARG A 98 14.49 -9.26 -13.47
N LYS A 99 15.26 -9.83 -12.55
CA LYS A 99 16.73 -9.86 -12.61
C LYS A 99 17.18 -10.83 -13.71
N GLU A 100 18.45 -10.73 -14.10
CA GLU A 100 19.08 -11.65 -15.06
C GLU A 100 18.99 -13.12 -14.62
N ASP A 101 19.00 -13.38 -13.31
CA ASP A 101 18.84 -14.72 -12.73
C ASP A 101 17.38 -15.21 -12.62
N GLY A 102 16.43 -14.45 -13.19
CA GLY A 102 15.01 -14.78 -13.23
C GLY A 102 14.19 -14.39 -12.00
N ARG A 103 14.84 -13.95 -10.90
CA ARG A 103 14.13 -13.53 -9.68
C ARG A 103 13.33 -12.24 -9.93
N PRO A 104 12.15 -12.07 -9.31
CA PRO A 104 11.36 -10.86 -9.46
C PRO A 104 12.09 -9.64 -8.88
N LEU A 105 11.99 -8.51 -9.59
CA LEU A 105 12.25 -7.19 -9.05
C LEU A 105 10.95 -6.67 -8.46
N ILE A 106 10.97 -6.38 -7.17
CA ILE A 106 9.79 -5.92 -6.43
C ILE A 106 10.02 -4.46 -6.06
N SER A 107 9.05 -3.62 -6.37
CA SER A 107 9.03 -2.20 -6.01
C SER A 107 7.84 -1.91 -5.11
N ALA A 108 7.99 -0.87 -4.28
CA ALA A 108 6.89 -0.27 -3.53
C ALA A 108 6.42 0.97 -4.29
N ILE A 109 5.15 1.02 -4.64
CA ILE A 109 4.55 2.10 -5.45
C ILE A 109 3.42 2.71 -4.64
N ILE A 110 3.43 4.03 -4.46
CA ILE A 110 2.32 4.68 -3.78
C ILE A 110 1.14 4.85 -4.75
N VAL A 111 -0.03 4.38 -4.33
CA VAL A 111 -1.30 4.50 -5.04
C VAL A 111 -2.22 5.39 -4.22
N PRO A 112 -2.52 6.62 -4.67
CA PRO A 112 -3.51 7.48 -4.02
C PRO A 112 -4.90 6.84 -4.01
N SER A 113 -5.66 7.07 -2.95
CA SER A 113 -7.08 6.73 -2.91
C SER A 113 -7.84 7.44 -4.02
N GLY A 114 -8.80 6.75 -4.64
CA GLY A 114 -9.55 7.26 -5.79
C GLY A 114 -8.84 7.15 -7.13
N THR A 115 -7.62 6.59 -7.19
CA THR A 115 -6.97 6.23 -8.46
C THR A 115 -7.91 5.33 -9.28
N PRO A 116 -8.16 5.64 -10.58
CA PRO A 116 -9.04 4.81 -11.42
C PRO A 116 -8.61 3.33 -11.42
N GLY A 117 -9.57 2.44 -11.19
CA GLY A 117 -9.31 0.99 -11.08
C GLY A 117 -8.88 0.51 -9.69
N PHE A 118 -8.56 1.40 -8.76
CA PHE A 118 -8.34 1.02 -7.36
C PHE A 118 -9.68 0.81 -6.64
N THR A 119 -9.98 -0.43 -6.29
CA THR A 119 -11.21 -0.81 -5.58
C THR A 119 -10.90 -1.40 -4.22
N VAL A 120 -11.59 -0.93 -3.18
CA VAL A 120 -11.55 -1.52 -1.84
C VAL A 120 -12.75 -2.45 -1.68
N ALA A 121 -12.50 -3.71 -1.36
CA ALA A 121 -13.55 -4.69 -1.06
C ALA A 121 -14.18 -4.45 0.32
N ALA A 122 -15.33 -5.09 0.57
CA ALA A 122 -16.00 -5.02 1.86
C ALA A 122 -15.08 -5.45 3.02
N PRO A 123 -15.20 -4.84 4.21
CA PRO A 123 -14.41 -5.22 5.37
C PRO A 123 -14.54 -6.71 5.71
N TYR A 124 -13.43 -7.35 6.06
CA TYR A 124 -13.43 -8.74 6.52
C TYR A 124 -14.24 -8.90 7.82
N SER A 125 -14.98 -10.00 7.94
CA SER A 125 -15.47 -10.48 9.22
C SER A 125 -14.32 -11.10 9.99
N LYS A 126 -13.84 -10.42 11.03
CA LYS A 126 -12.65 -10.81 11.81
C LYS A 126 -13.04 -11.29 13.20
N VAL A 127 -12.27 -12.22 13.77
CA VAL A 127 -12.45 -12.70 15.16
C VAL A 127 -12.18 -11.57 16.17
N GLY A 128 -11.31 -10.61 15.82
CA GLY A 128 -10.99 -9.42 16.60
C GLY A 128 -10.57 -8.26 15.69
N TRP A 129 -10.14 -7.13 16.27
CA TRP A 129 -9.75 -5.93 15.51
C TRP A 129 -10.85 -5.35 14.62
N ASN A 130 -12.11 -5.40 15.08
CA ASN A 130 -13.28 -4.97 14.29
C ASN A 130 -13.38 -3.45 14.06
N ALA A 131 -12.53 -2.65 14.67
CA ALA A 131 -12.50 -1.19 14.50
C ALA A 131 -11.27 -0.69 13.71
N SER A 132 -10.52 -1.61 13.08
CA SER A 132 -9.34 -1.34 12.24
C SER A 132 -9.43 -2.03 10.89
#